data_AF-A0A4Q3V475-F1
#
_entry.id   AF-A0A4Q3V475-F1
#
_cell.length_a   1.000
_cell.length_b   1.000
_cell.length_c   1.000
_cell.angle_alpha   90.00
_cell.angle_beta   90.00
_cell.angle_gamma   90.00
#
_symmetry.space_group_name_H-M   'P 1'
#
loop_
_entity.id
_entity.type
_entity.pdbx_description
1 polymer ?
#
loop_
_entity_poly.entity_id
_entity_poly.type
_entity_poly.pdbx_seq_one_letter_code
_entity_poly.pdbx_strand_id
1 'polypeptide(L)'
;MVFVRSRAPISAALLALSIPFASAREATIDPFPSTSQGTSARRIDVDARAIEGPLDDAFRRCVGAGRANEGLRADWQRQLRQAKEACGFEYVRMHGLLTDDMGVYREENGKPIYNWQYIDELYDFLVDLKVRPFVEIGFMPGALASGGKTIFWWRGNVTPPKDYRKWSDLIAALTKHWVDRYGLDEVRKWYFEVWNEPNLDGFWAGDQNEYFKLYSATARAVKGVDASLRVGGPATAGAAWIPEFIRYCVDTKTPVDFASTHTYGVDVGFLDEFGGRGTVLSRNPDSVVG
;
A
#
# COMPACT_ATOMS: atom_id res chain seq x y z
N MET A 1 -4.79 2.31 5.11
CA MET A 1 -3.58 2.29 5.94
C MET A 1 -3.99 2.62 7.36
N VAL A 2 -4.11 1.59 8.20
CA VAL A 2 -4.44 1.73 9.63
C VAL A 2 -3.12 1.59 10.41
N PHE A 3 -2.94 2.36 11.47
CA PHE A 3 -1.78 2.27 12.37
C PHE A 3 -2.24 1.62 13.69
N VAL A 4 -1.71 0.45 14.05
CA VAL A 4 -2.03 -0.20 15.34
C VAL A 4 -0.93 -0.03 16.39
N ARG A 5 -1.36 0.39 17.60
CA ARG A 5 -0.66 0.19 18.87
C ARG A 5 -1.29 -1.01 19.59
N SER A 6 -0.47 -2.00 19.94
CA SER A 6 -0.84 -3.27 20.59
C SER A 6 -1.16 -3.14 22.09
N ARG A 7 -2.17 -3.88 22.57
CA ARG A 7 -2.18 -4.55 23.90
C ARG A 7 -3.04 -5.85 23.94
N ALA A 8 -2.35 -6.97 24.18
CA ALA A 8 -2.66 -8.14 25.02
C ALA A 8 -3.80 -9.16 24.65
N PRO A 9 -3.71 -10.44 25.11
CA PRO A 9 -4.22 -11.64 24.41
C PRO A 9 -5.49 -12.27 25.03
N ILE A 10 -6.13 -13.19 24.29
CA ILE A 10 -7.24 -14.04 24.79
C ILE A 10 -6.90 -15.53 24.59
N SER A 11 -7.03 -16.29 25.68
CA SER A 11 -6.84 -17.75 25.78
C SER A 11 -8.02 -18.55 25.21
N ALA A 12 -7.70 -19.73 24.68
CA ALA A 12 -8.63 -20.75 24.19
C ALA A 12 -9.20 -21.64 25.31
N ALA A 13 -10.40 -22.18 25.10
CA ALA A 13 -10.92 -23.34 25.81
C ALA A 13 -11.77 -24.23 24.88
N LEU A 14 -11.34 -25.48 24.69
CA LEU A 14 -12.12 -26.58 24.09
C LEU A 14 -13.06 -27.17 25.14
N LEU A 15 -14.28 -27.53 24.74
CA LEU A 15 -15.09 -28.52 25.46
C LEU A 15 -15.69 -29.53 24.49
N ALA A 16 -15.39 -30.82 24.73
CA ALA A 16 -16.00 -31.96 24.08
C ALA A 16 -17.29 -32.36 24.80
N LEU A 17 -18.30 -32.83 24.07
CA LEU A 17 -19.46 -33.51 24.65
C LEU A 17 -19.93 -34.68 23.78
N SER A 18 -20.10 -35.79 24.48
CA SER A 18 -20.52 -37.13 24.07
C SER A 18 -21.99 -37.20 23.65
N ILE A 19 -22.29 -38.04 22.65
CA ILE A 19 -23.65 -38.30 22.14
C ILE A 19 -24.13 -39.67 22.62
N PRO A 20 -25.33 -39.78 23.23
CA PRO A 20 -26.05 -41.05 23.29
C PRO A 20 -27.14 -41.13 22.21
N PHE A 21 -27.23 -42.29 21.58
CA PHE A 21 -28.28 -42.68 20.63
C PHE A 21 -29.64 -42.83 21.33
N ALA A 22 -30.69 -42.27 20.73
CA ALA A 22 -32.07 -42.58 21.07
C ALA A 22 -32.94 -42.73 19.80
N SER A 23 -33.85 -43.70 19.90
CA SER A 23 -34.70 -44.33 18.89
C SER A 23 -35.60 -43.40 18.08
N ALA A 24 -35.71 -43.71 16.78
CA ALA A 24 -36.54 -43.03 15.80
C ALA A 24 -38.04 -43.24 16.04
N ARG A 25 -38.79 -42.13 16.06
CA ARG A 25 -40.23 -42.10 15.77
C ARG A 25 -40.46 -41.14 14.61
N GLU A 26 -41.26 -41.58 13.64
CA GLU A 26 -41.67 -40.81 12.47
C GLU A 26 -42.37 -39.51 12.91
N ALA A 27 -41.69 -38.38 12.66
CA ALA A 27 -42.27 -37.05 12.73
C ALA A 27 -42.40 -36.54 11.29
N THR A 28 -43.61 -36.11 10.94
CA THR A 28 -43.95 -35.43 9.70
C THR A 28 -42.98 -34.26 9.46
N ILE A 29 -42.28 -34.29 8.32
CA ILE A 29 -41.35 -33.25 7.91
C ILE A 29 -42.19 -32.05 7.41
N ASP A 30 -42.25 -31.00 8.22
CA ASP A 30 -42.63 -29.67 7.74
C ASP A 30 -41.54 -29.19 6.77
N PRO A 31 -41.88 -28.80 5.51
CA PRO A 31 -40.86 -28.49 4.51
C PRO A 31 -40.12 -27.17 4.74
N PHE A 32 -40.46 -26.40 5.77
CA PHE A 32 -39.73 -25.18 6.13
C PHE A 32 -39.80 -24.94 7.64
N PRO A 33 -38.70 -25.09 8.41
CA PRO A 33 -38.64 -24.50 9.73
C PRO A 33 -38.66 -22.98 9.53
N SER A 34 -39.80 -22.35 9.82
CA SER A 34 -39.90 -20.91 9.95
C SER A 34 -39.05 -20.48 11.15
N THR A 35 -37.77 -20.24 10.91
CA THR A 35 -36.92 -19.50 11.84
C THR A 35 -37.39 -18.06 11.81
N SER A 36 -38.42 -17.76 12.62
CA SER A 36 -38.66 -16.39 13.06
C SER A 36 -37.45 -15.98 13.90
N GLN A 37 -36.39 -15.51 13.24
CA GLN A 37 -35.41 -14.68 13.91
C GLN A 37 -36.16 -13.43 14.33
N GLY A 38 -36.60 -13.40 15.58
CA GLY A 38 -37.21 -12.22 16.17
C GLY A 38 -36.27 -11.04 15.91
N THR A 39 -36.73 -10.08 15.12
CA THR A 39 -36.01 -8.83 14.90
C THR A 39 -36.05 -8.06 16.21
N SER A 40 -35.17 -8.38 17.16
CA SER A 40 -35.02 -7.57 18.35
C SER A 40 -34.56 -6.19 17.88
N ALA A 41 -35.43 -5.18 18.01
CA ALA A 41 -35.10 -3.82 17.65
C ALA A 41 -33.85 -3.40 18.43
N ARG A 42 -32.75 -3.10 17.71
CA ARG A 42 -31.53 -2.60 18.33
C ARG A 42 -31.81 -1.18 18.84
N ARG A 43 -31.83 -1.01 20.15
CA ARG A 43 -31.91 0.31 20.78
C ARG A 43 -30.50 0.92 20.83
N ILE A 44 -30.36 2.14 20.35
CA ILE A 44 -29.14 2.94 20.42
C ILE A 44 -29.51 4.24 21.16
N ASP A 45 -28.99 4.42 22.37
CA ASP A 45 -29.15 5.65 23.13
C ASP A 45 -27.92 6.55 22.89
N VAL A 46 -28.14 7.82 22.53
CA VAL A 46 -27.07 8.78 22.23
C VAL A 46 -27.22 9.99 23.16
N ASP A 47 -26.18 10.30 23.93
CA ASP A 47 -26.07 11.55 24.69
C ASP A 47 -25.18 12.54 23.94
N ALA A 48 -25.78 13.53 23.30
CA ALA A 48 -25.05 14.55 22.53
C ALA A 48 -24.20 15.51 23.40
N ARG A 49 -24.26 15.40 24.74
CA ARG A 49 -23.46 16.21 25.66
C ARG A 49 -22.24 15.45 26.21
N ALA A 50 -22.20 14.13 26.02
CA ALA A 50 -21.08 13.30 26.44
C ALA A 50 -20.00 13.28 25.34
N ILE A 51 -18.83 13.87 25.62
CA ILE A 51 -17.69 13.87 24.70
C ILE A 51 -16.75 12.73 25.09
N GLU A 52 -16.62 11.72 24.22
CA GLU A 52 -15.76 10.53 24.44
C GLU A 52 -14.28 10.74 24.02
N GLY A 53 -13.97 11.85 23.34
CA GLY A 53 -12.63 12.18 22.87
C GLY A 53 -12.61 12.73 21.44
N PRO A 54 -11.41 13.03 20.90
CA PRO A 54 -11.28 13.45 19.51
C PRO A 54 -11.55 12.28 18.56
N LEU A 55 -12.16 12.57 17.41
CA LEU A 55 -12.29 11.61 16.31
C LEU A 55 -10.90 11.36 15.69
N ASP A 56 -10.54 10.09 15.48
CA ASP A 56 -9.35 9.75 14.70
C ASP A 56 -9.56 10.08 13.22
N ASP A 57 -8.62 10.82 12.65
CA ASP A 57 -8.63 11.29 11.27
C ASP A 57 -7.92 10.34 10.29
N ALA A 58 -7.45 9.18 10.75
CA ALA A 58 -6.74 8.21 9.92
C ALA A 58 -7.50 7.83 8.63
N PHE A 59 -8.83 7.69 8.70
CA PHE A 59 -9.69 7.30 7.58
C PHE A 59 -9.64 8.28 6.40
N ARG A 60 -9.35 9.56 6.65
CA ARG A 60 -9.30 10.61 5.62
C ARG A 60 -7.88 11.03 5.29
N ARG A 61 -6.85 10.43 5.88
CA ARG A 61 -5.48 10.96 5.76
C ARG A 61 -4.87 10.78 4.37
N CYS A 62 -5.04 9.61 3.76
CA CYS A 62 -4.44 9.25 2.48
C CYS A 62 -5.47 8.57 1.58
N VAL A 63 -5.45 8.90 0.29
CA VAL A 63 -6.23 8.20 -0.74
C VAL A 63 -5.31 7.51 -1.75
N GLY A 64 -5.77 6.41 -2.31
CA GLY A 64 -5.11 5.78 -3.46
C GLY A 64 -5.56 6.43 -4.77
N ALA A 65 -4.74 6.34 -5.80
CA ALA A 65 -5.10 6.66 -7.17
C ALA A 65 -4.42 5.69 -8.15
N GLY A 66 -4.73 5.81 -9.44
CA GLY A 66 -4.08 5.06 -10.51
C GLY A 66 -2.57 5.37 -10.63
N ARG A 67 -1.96 4.99 -11.76
CA ARG A 67 -0.53 5.22 -11.97
C ARG A 67 -0.21 6.72 -12.15
N ALA A 68 0.98 7.15 -11.76
CA ALA A 68 1.41 8.56 -11.72
C ALA A 68 1.14 9.32 -13.04
N ASN A 69 1.42 8.69 -14.19
CA ASN A 69 1.20 9.29 -15.50
C ASN A 69 -0.26 9.70 -15.77
N GLU A 70 -1.25 9.03 -15.18
CA GLU A 70 -2.66 9.43 -15.30
C GLU A 70 -2.93 10.79 -14.65
N GLY A 71 -2.11 11.16 -13.66
CA GLY A 71 -2.17 12.45 -12.99
C GLY A 71 -1.71 13.64 -13.83
N LEU A 72 -1.09 13.38 -14.99
CA LEU A 72 -0.79 14.42 -15.99
C LEU A 72 -2.03 14.81 -16.81
N ARG A 73 -3.12 14.03 -16.74
CA ARG A 73 -4.33 14.33 -17.50
C ARG A 73 -5.16 15.39 -16.80
N ALA A 74 -5.63 16.38 -17.57
CA ALA A 74 -6.40 17.50 -17.05
C ALA A 74 -7.73 17.08 -16.37
N ASP A 75 -8.38 16.02 -16.85
CA ASP A 75 -9.59 15.48 -16.23
C ASP A 75 -9.31 14.83 -14.87
N TRP A 76 -8.24 14.05 -14.75
CA TRP A 76 -7.79 13.49 -13.48
C TRP A 76 -7.49 14.58 -12.46
N GLN A 77 -6.78 15.65 -12.85
CA GLN A 77 -6.47 16.77 -11.95
C GLN A 77 -7.72 17.51 -11.47
N ARG A 78 -8.72 17.70 -12.34
CA ARG A 78 -10.02 18.27 -11.93
C ARG A 78 -10.74 17.37 -10.93
N GLN A 79 -10.74 16.06 -11.15
CA GLN A 79 -11.36 15.09 -10.24
C GLN A 79 -10.64 15.06 -8.88
N LEU A 80 -9.30 15.07 -8.86
CA LEU A 80 -8.55 15.11 -7.60
C LEU A 80 -8.86 16.38 -6.81
N ARG A 81 -8.98 17.53 -7.48
CA ARG A 81 -9.35 18.80 -6.83
C ARG A 81 -10.73 18.71 -6.18
N GLN A 82 -11.72 18.20 -6.91
CA GLN A 82 -13.07 17.99 -6.38
C GLN A 82 -13.07 17.04 -5.18
N ALA A 83 -12.34 15.92 -5.28
CA ALA A 83 -12.24 14.95 -4.19
C ALA A 83 -11.53 15.54 -2.96
N LYS A 84 -10.47 16.34 -3.15
CA LYS A 84 -9.75 17.03 -2.07
C LYS A 84 -10.66 18.03 -1.36
N GLU A 85 -11.43 18.82 -2.11
CA GLU A 85 -12.38 19.77 -1.54
C GLU A 85 -13.48 19.08 -0.73
N ALA A 86 -14.01 17.96 -1.23
CA ALA A 86 -15.08 17.22 -0.56
C ALA A 86 -14.61 16.40 0.65
N CYS A 87 -13.42 15.78 0.57
CA CYS A 87 -12.98 14.77 1.53
C CYS A 87 -11.82 15.22 2.45
N GLY A 88 -11.06 16.25 2.05
CA GLY A 88 -10.03 16.87 2.89
C GLY A 88 -8.70 16.10 3.03
N PHE A 89 -8.44 15.05 2.25
CA PHE A 89 -7.27 14.18 2.44
C PHE A 89 -5.92 14.87 2.28
N GLU A 90 -4.93 14.45 3.07
CA GLU A 90 -3.59 15.07 3.09
C GLU A 90 -2.62 14.46 2.08
N TYR A 91 -2.80 13.19 1.73
CA TYR A 91 -1.88 12.43 0.89
C TYR A 91 -2.56 11.71 -0.27
N VAL A 92 -1.81 11.50 -1.35
CA VAL A 92 -2.18 10.61 -2.45
C VAL A 92 -1.06 9.58 -2.70
N ARG A 93 -1.44 8.31 -2.87
CA ARG A 93 -0.53 7.19 -3.14
C ARG A 93 -0.81 6.63 -4.54
N MET A 94 0.21 6.52 -5.38
CA MET A 94 0.11 6.14 -6.80
C MET A 94 1.22 5.17 -7.18
N HIS A 95 0.92 4.25 -8.09
CA HIS A 95 1.93 3.38 -8.71
C HIS A 95 2.71 4.09 -9.83
N GLY A 96 3.78 3.45 -10.30
CA GLY A 96 4.37 3.76 -11.61
C GLY A 96 5.03 5.13 -11.67
N LEU A 97 5.64 5.57 -10.56
CA LEU A 97 6.48 6.76 -10.56
C LEU A 97 7.68 6.59 -11.49
N LEU A 98 8.30 5.41 -11.45
CA LEU A 98 9.56 5.09 -12.13
C LEU A 98 9.36 4.26 -13.41
N THR A 99 8.13 4.09 -13.87
CA THR A 99 7.84 3.41 -15.14
C THR A 99 8.26 4.28 -16.32
N ASP A 100 8.53 3.65 -17.47
CA ASP A 100 9.12 4.32 -18.64
C ASP A 100 8.23 5.43 -19.23
N ASP A 101 6.92 5.38 -18.98
CA ASP A 101 5.95 6.41 -19.37
C ASP A 101 6.07 7.73 -18.57
N MET A 102 6.64 7.69 -17.36
CA MET A 102 7.07 8.86 -16.60
C MET A 102 8.46 9.36 -17.04
N GLY A 103 9.21 8.52 -17.77
CA GLY A 103 10.43 8.91 -18.46
C GLY A 103 11.62 9.24 -17.55
N VAL A 104 11.56 8.85 -16.27
CA VAL A 104 12.49 9.28 -15.21
C VAL A 104 13.92 8.84 -15.48
N TYR A 105 14.09 7.61 -15.98
CA TYR A 105 15.38 6.97 -16.12
C TYR A 105 15.58 6.43 -17.53
N ARG A 106 16.70 6.78 -18.15
CA ARG A 106 17.21 6.12 -19.36
C ARG A 106 18.72 5.94 -19.25
N GLU A 107 19.29 5.19 -20.17
CA GLU A 107 20.75 5.08 -20.31
C GLU A 107 21.20 5.48 -21.71
N GLU A 108 22.23 6.31 -21.82
CA GLU A 108 22.95 6.57 -23.06
C GLU A 108 24.39 6.08 -22.90
N ASN A 109 24.83 5.15 -23.76
CA ASN A 109 26.14 4.50 -23.65
C ASN A 109 26.42 3.91 -22.25
N GLY A 110 25.39 3.35 -21.62
CA GLY A 110 25.45 2.76 -20.27
C GLY A 110 25.51 3.77 -19.12
N LYS A 111 25.46 5.07 -19.40
CA LYS A 111 25.42 6.13 -18.38
C LYS A 111 23.96 6.50 -18.05
N PRO A 112 23.58 6.54 -16.76
CA PRO A 112 22.26 7.03 -16.36
C PRO A 112 22.00 8.45 -16.83
N ILE A 113 20.79 8.69 -17.32
CA ILE A 113 20.24 10.02 -17.57
C ILE A 113 18.90 10.10 -16.86
N TYR A 114 18.75 11.18 -16.10
CA TYR A 114 17.55 11.46 -15.34
C TYR A 114 16.75 12.57 -15.99
N ASN A 115 15.44 12.38 -16.12
CA ASN A 115 14.52 13.39 -16.63
C ASN A 115 13.37 13.60 -15.64
N TRP A 116 13.27 14.82 -15.11
CA TRP A 116 12.28 15.17 -14.09
C TRP A 116 11.01 15.80 -14.65
N GLN A 117 10.94 16.04 -15.97
CA GLN A 117 9.88 16.84 -16.59
C GLN A 117 8.47 16.45 -16.17
N TYR A 118 8.09 15.17 -16.29
CA TYR A 118 6.74 14.72 -15.94
C TYR A 118 6.51 14.55 -14.43
N ILE A 119 7.54 14.19 -13.68
CA ILE A 119 7.44 14.15 -12.22
C ILE A 119 7.18 15.55 -11.67
N ASP A 120 7.89 16.56 -12.19
CA ASP A 120 7.74 17.94 -11.75
C ASP A 120 6.34 18.47 -12.04
N GLU A 121 5.82 18.28 -13.25
CA GLU A 121 4.44 18.70 -13.59
C GLU A 121 3.39 18.08 -12.67
N LEU A 122 3.54 16.79 -12.34
CA LEU A 122 2.60 16.12 -11.44
C LEU A 122 2.76 16.61 -9.99
N TYR A 123 3.99 16.66 -9.47
CA TYR A 123 4.22 16.97 -8.06
C TYR A 123 4.06 18.45 -7.74
N ASP A 124 4.33 19.35 -8.68
CA ASP A 124 3.96 20.77 -8.57
C ASP A 124 2.45 20.90 -8.34
N PHE A 125 1.65 20.25 -9.21
CA PHE A 125 0.19 20.25 -9.08
C PHE A 125 -0.29 19.73 -7.71
N LEU A 126 0.31 18.62 -7.23
CA LEU A 126 -0.04 18.04 -5.93
C LEU A 126 0.32 18.98 -4.76
N VAL A 127 1.54 19.51 -4.74
CA VAL A 127 2.04 20.42 -3.70
C VAL A 127 1.26 21.73 -3.68
N ASP A 128 0.88 22.26 -4.85
CA ASP A 128 0.04 23.44 -4.98
C ASP A 128 -1.37 23.19 -4.43
N LEU A 129 -1.93 22.01 -4.70
CA LEU A 129 -3.21 21.57 -4.15
C LEU A 129 -3.15 21.22 -2.65
N LYS A 130 -1.96 21.25 -2.03
CA LYS A 130 -1.73 20.82 -0.64
C LYS A 130 -2.14 19.36 -0.41
N VAL A 131 -1.87 18.53 -1.42
CA VAL A 131 -1.93 17.07 -1.35
C VAL A 131 -0.50 16.58 -1.48
N ARG A 132 0.03 15.93 -0.45
CA ARG A 132 1.42 15.45 -0.47
C ARG A 132 1.51 14.08 -1.11
N PRO A 133 2.57 13.78 -1.85
CA PRO A 133 2.77 12.43 -2.33
C PRO A 133 3.11 11.51 -1.15
N PHE A 134 2.37 10.41 -1.05
CA PHE A 134 2.84 9.19 -0.42
C PHE A 134 3.57 8.42 -1.53
N VAL A 135 4.87 8.66 -1.64
CA VAL A 135 5.70 8.24 -2.76
C VAL A 135 5.84 6.72 -2.73
N GLU A 136 5.36 6.03 -3.77
CA GLU A 136 5.74 4.65 -4.03
C GLU A 136 6.96 4.63 -4.95
N ILE A 137 8.04 4.03 -4.49
CA ILE A 137 9.27 3.86 -5.26
C ILE A 137 9.14 2.58 -6.11
N GLY A 138 8.62 2.73 -7.32
CA GLY A 138 8.44 1.66 -8.30
C GLY A 138 7.70 2.14 -9.56
N PHE A 139 7.50 1.30 -10.56
CA PHE A 139 8.13 -0.01 -10.76
C PHE A 139 9.55 0.15 -11.35
N MET A 140 10.18 -0.92 -11.84
CA MET A 140 11.54 -0.84 -12.35
C MET A 140 11.57 -0.13 -13.72
N PRO A 141 12.43 0.89 -13.95
CA PRO A 141 12.64 1.43 -15.29
C PRO A 141 13.19 0.36 -16.24
N GLY A 142 12.72 0.32 -17.49
CA GLY A 142 13.08 -0.73 -18.45
C GLY A 142 14.58 -0.79 -18.71
N ALA A 143 15.27 0.36 -18.77
CA ALA A 143 16.71 0.42 -18.96
C ALA A 143 17.51 -0.12 -17.75
N LEU A 144 16.90 -0.23 -16.56
CA LEU A 144 17.56 -0.72 -15.33
C LEU A 144 17.09 -2.12 -14.91
N ALA A 145 16.03 -2.65 -15.52
CA ALA A 145 15.49 -3.97 -15.25
C ALA A 145 16.50 -5.10 -15.50
N SER A 146 16.43 -6.16 -14.68
CA SER A 146 17.23 -7.39 -14.84
C SER A 146 16.56 -8.45 -15.73
N GLY A 147 15.27 -8.32 -15.99
CA GLY A 147 14.54 -9.24 -16.88
C GLY A 147 13.29 -8.61 -17.48
N GLY A 148 12.50 -9.43 -18.19
CA GLY A 148 11.35 -8.98 -18.96
C GLY A 148 9.98 -9.15 -18.29
N LYS A 149 9.91 -9.57 -17.01
CA LYS A 149 8.63 -9.75 -16.32
C LYS A 149 7.96 -8.39 -16.09
N THR A 150 6.70 -8.28 -16.47
CA THR A 150 5.90 -7.07 -16.31
C THR A 150 4.53 -7.38 -15.72
N ILE A 151 3.89 -6.38 -15.13
CA ILE A 151 2.51 -6.45 -14.64
C ILE A 151 1.63 -5.37 -15.27
N PHE A 152 0.34 -5.67 -15.37
CA PHE A 152 -0.72 -4.84 -15.94
C PHE A 152 -0.59 -4.58 -17.44
N TRP A 153 -1.67 -4.04 -18.02
CA TRP A 153 -1.73 -3.70 -19.45
C TRP A 153 -0.68 -2.65 -19.87
N TRP A 154 -0.26 -1.78 -18.94
CA TRP A 154 0.78 -0.76 -19.14
C TRP A 154 2.19 -1.26 -18.86
N ARG A 155 2.36 -2.56 -18.56
CA ARG A 155 3.63 -3.28 -18.56
C ARG A 155 4.69 -2.72 -17.60
N GLY A 156 4.33 -2.43 -16.35
CA GLY A 156 5.30 -2.08 -15.32
C GLY A 156 6.28 -3.21 -15.08
N ASN A 157 7.60 -2.97 -15.19
CA ASN A 157 8.59 -4.03 -15.01
C ASN A 157 8.77 -4.38 -13.52
N VAL A 158 8.64 -5.66 -13.19
CA VAL A 158 8.62 -6.14 -11.81
C VAL A 158 9.87 -6.92 -11.39
N THR A 159 10.94 -6.78 -12.17
CA THR A 159 12.22 -7.46 -11.88
C THR A 159 13.13 -6.58 -11.02
N PRO A 160 14.05 -7.18 -10.24
CA PRO A 160 15.08 -6.43 -9.54
C PRO A 160 15.94 -5.58 -10.50
N PRO A 161 16.65 -4.55 -10.00
CA PRO A 161 17.57 -3.79 -10.85
C PRO A 161 18.77 -4.65 -11.24
N LYS A 162 19.22 -4.54 -12.50
CA LYS A 162 20.44 -5.20 -12.98
C LYS A 162 21.72 -4.66 -12.35
N ASP A 163 21.67 -3.42 -11.83
CA ASP A 163 22.75 -2.79 -11.06
C ASP A 163 22.17 -1.99 -9.89
N TYR A 164 22.42 -2.47 -8.67
CA TYR A 164 21.95 -1.84 -7.43
C TYR A 164 22.60 -0.49 -7.12
N ARG A 165 23.79 -0.21 -7.66
CA ARG A 165 24.41 1.11 -7.51
C ARG A 165 23.65 2.12 -8.36
N LYS A 166 23.38 1.80 -9.62
CA LYS A 166 22.56 2.66 -10.49
C LYS A 166 21.16 2.90 -9.94
N TRP A 167 20.56 1.88 -9.32
CA TRP A 167 19.30 2.04 -8.58
C TRP A 167 19.46 3.03 -7.42
N SER A 168 20.44 2.82 -6.55
CA SER A 168 20.68 3.70 -5.39
C SER A 168 20.98 5.15 -5.83
N ASP A 169 21.76 5.33 -6.90
CA ASP A 169 22.08 6.63 -7.47
C ASP A 169 20.83 7.32 -8.03
N LEU A 170 19.94 6.58 -8.72
CA LEU A 170 18.64 7.09 -9.16
C LEU A 170 17.79 7.58 -7.98
N ILE A 171 17.67 6.76 -6.93
CA ILE A 171 16.86 7.12 -5.75
C ILE A 171 17.44 8.33 -5.03
N ALA A 172 18.76 8.40 -4.86
CA ALA A 172 19.43 9.55 -4.26
C ALA A 172 19.25 10.81 -5.12
N ALA A 173 19.43 10.72 -6.44
CA ALA A 173 19.27 11.84 -7.36
C ALA A 173 17.83 12.38 -7.36
N LEU A 174 16.84 11.49 -7.41
CA LEU A 174 15.42 11.87 -7.39
C LEU A 174 15.03 12.50 -6.05
N THR A 175 15.45 11.90 -4.93
CA THR A 175 15.18 12.44 -3.59
C THR A 175 15.83 13.80 -3.41
N LYS A 176 17.09 13.97 -3.84
CA LYS A 176 17.79 15.25 -3.81
C LYS A 176 17.09 16.29 -4.68
N HIS A 177 16.67 15.92 -5.90
CA HIS A 177 15.94 16.81 -6.79
C HIS A 177 14.68 17.37 -6.14
N TRP A 178 13.89 16.54 -5.44
CA TRP A 178 12.73 17.03 -4.70
C TRP A 178 13.10 17.95 -3.54
N VAL A 179 14.16 17.66 -2.81
CA VAL A 179 14.65 18.54 -1.73
C VAL A 179 15.09 19.89 -2.30
N ASP A 180 15.80 19.90 -3.43
CA ASP A 180 16.24 21.12 -4.12
C ASP A 180 15.04 21.92 -4.65
N ARG A 181 14.01 21.26 -5.18
CA ARG A 181 12.83 21.89 -5.82
C ARG A 181 11.80 22.40 -4.81
N TYR A 182 11.45 21.59 -3.80
CA TYR A 182 10.34 21.87 -2.87
C TYR A 182 10.82 22.29 -1.48
N GLY A 183 12.11 22.16 -1.20
CA GLY A 183 12.71 22.41 0.11
C GLY A 183 12.54 21.24 1.08
N LEU A 184 13.55 21.02 1.91
CA LEU A 184 13.58 19.93 2.89
C LEU A 184 12.37 19.95 3.84
N ASP A 185 11.92 21.15 4.24
CA ASP A 185 10.78 21.32 5.14
C ASP A 185 9.47 20.76 4.58
N GLU A 186 9.30 20.76 3.26
CA GLU A 186 8.16 20.13 2.62
C GLU A 186 8.39 18.64 2.42
N VAL A 187 9.55 18.24 1.88
CA VAL A 187 9.85 16.84 1.55
C VAL A 187 9.89 15.94 2.79
N ARG A 188 10.32 16.45 3.97
CA ARG A 188 10.25 15.68 5.22
C ARG A 188 8.83 15.31 5.64
N LYS A 189 7.82 16.02 5.10
CA LYS A 189 6.40 15.70 5.31
C LYS A 189 5.88 14.67 4.30
N TRP A 190 6.71 14.13 3.41
CA TRP A 190 6.32 13.06 2.48
C TRP A 190 6.64 11.69 3.09
N TYR A 191 6.05 10.64 2.52
CA TYR A 191 6.37 9.25 2.84
C TYR A 191 7.03 8.61 1.62
N PHE A 192 8.05 7.77 1.85
CA PHE A 192 8.74 7.02 0.81
C PHE A 192 8.52 5.53 1.06
N GLU A 193 7.54 4.93 0.39
CA GLU A 193 7.24 3.50 0.44
C GLU A 193 8.03 2.77 -0.64
N VAL A 194 8.69 1.68 -0.27
CA VAL A 194 9.51 0.91 -1.22
C VAL A 194 8.69 -0.22 -1.83
N TRP A 195 8.47 -0.12 -3.14
CA TRP A 195 7.78 -1.10 -3.98
C TRP A 195 6.30 -1.29 -3.65
N ASN A 196 5.68 -2.30 -4.27
CA ASN A 196 4.31 -2.71 -4.05
C ASN A 196 4.19 -4.24 -4.00
N GLU A 197 3.55 -4.77 -2.96
CA GLU A 197 3.16 -6.18 -2.80
C GLU A 197 4.22 -7.20 -3.24
N PRO A 198 5.47 -7.10 -2.74
CA PRO A 198 6.56 -7.98 -3.17
C PRO A 198 6.34 -9.46 -2.81
N ASN A 199 5.34 -9.76 -1.98
CA ASN A 199 4.92 -11.11 -1.62
C ASN A 199 4.02 -11.78 -2.67
N LEU A 200 3.56 -11.06 -3.69
CA LEU A 200 2.78 -11.59 -4.79
C LEU A 200 3.65 -11.74 -6.04
N ASP A 201 3.61 -12.93 -6.65
CA ASP A 201 4.43 -13.25 -7.84
C ASP A 201 4.24 -12.24 -8.98
N GLY A 202 3.02 -11.71 -9.17
CA GLY A 202 2.73 -10.71 -10.19
C GLY A 202 3.53 -9.41 -10.04
N PHE A 203 3.80 -8.98 -8.80
CA PHE A 203 4.39 -7.68 -8.52
C PHE A 203 5.89 -7.72 -8.26
N TRP A 204 6.48 -8.90 -8.06
CA TRP A 204 7.92 -9.02 -7.80
C TRP A 204 8.45 -10.36 -8.31
N ALA A 205 9.48 -10.29 -9.16
CA ALA A 205 10.12 -11.49 -9.71
C ALA A 205 11.20 -12.10 -8.80
N GLY A 206 11.66 -11.34 -7.80
CA GLY A 206 12.64 -11.80 -6.82
C GLY A 206 11.98 -12.55 -5.65
N ASP A 207 12.80 -13.04 -4.73
CA ASP A 207 12.32 -13.57 -3.46
C ASP A 207 12.27 -12.49 -2.37
N GLN A 208 11.90 -12.89 -1.15
CA GLN A 208 11.86 -12.01 0.01
C GLN A 208 13.21 -11.35 0.32
N ASN A 209 14.32 -12.09 0.17
CA ASN A 209 15.65 -11.57 0.44
C ASN A 209 16.07 -10.52 -0.60
N GLU A 210 15.74 -10.74 -1.87
CA GLU A 210 15.98 -9.78 -2.93
C GLU A 210 15.12 -8.52 -2.73
N TYR A 211 13.88 -8.65 -2.23
CA TYR A 211 13.09 -7.49 -1.80
C TYR A 211 13.76 -6.74 -0.64
N PHE A 212 14.21 -7.44 0.40
CA PHE A 212 14.91 -6.81 1.53
C PHE A 212 16.20 -6.10 1.12
N LYS A 213 16.89 -6.61 0.10
CA LYS A 213 18.05 -5.96 -0.53
C LYS A 213 17.63 -4.69 -1.29
N LEU A 214 16.54 -4.73 -2.06
CA LEU A 214 15.94 -3.54 -2.70
C LEU A 214 15.56 -2.48 -1.66
N TYR A 215 14.89 -2.90 -0.59
CA TYR A 215 14.53 -2.04 0.53
C TYR A 215 15.76 -1.38 1.15
N SER A 216 16.79 -2.17 1.50
CA SER A 216 18.03 -1.65 2.08
C SER A 216 18.75 -0.63 1.21
N ALA A 217 18.87 -0.90 -0.09
CA ALA A 217 19.48 0.03 -1.03
C ALA A 217 18.69 1.35 -1.11
N THR A 218 17.37 1.25 -1.22
CA THR A 218 16.47 2.40 -1.33
C THR A 218 16.45 3.24 -0.05
N ALA A 219 16.26 2.61 1.11
CA ALA A 219 16.21 3.29 2.40
C ALA A 219 17.53 4.03 2.72
N ARG A 220 18.67 3.41 2.42
CA ARG A 220 19.98 4.06 2.60
C ARG A 220 20.20 5.21 1.62
N ALA A 221 19.74 5.09 0.38
CA ALA A 221 19.80 6.19 -0.59
C ALA A 221 18.96 7.39 -0.16
N VAL A 222 17.72 7.17 0.29
CA VAL A 222 16.84 8.24 0.81
C VAL A 222 17.45 8.91 2.04
N LYS A 223 17.86 8.12 3.04
CA LYS A 223 18.47 8.64 4.28
C LYS A 223 19.84 9.28 4.05
N GLY A 224 20.53 8.89 2.98
CA GLY A 224 21.79 9.50 2.55
C GLY A 224 21.64 10.93 2.02
N VAL A 225 20.45 11.29 1.52
CA VAL A 225 20.12 12.68 1.17
C VAL A 225 19.81 13.49 2.42
N ASP A 226 18.90 13.00 3.26
CA ASP A 226 18.64 13.58 4.59
C ASP A 226 18.05 12.53 5.54
N ALA A 227 18.58 12.48 6.77
CA ALA A 227 18.22 11.44 7.75
C ALA A 227 16.77 11.59 8.28
N SER A 228 16.14 12.75 8.14
CA SER A 228 14.79 13.03 8.60
C SER A 228 13.69 12.54 7.65
N LEU A 229 14.02 12.19 6.41
CA LEU A 229 13.06 11.69 5.41
C LEU A 229 12.52 10.33 5.80
N ARG A 230 11.21 10.12 5.70
CA ARG A 230 10.53 8.92 6.22
C ARG A 230 10.44 7.84 5.16
N VAL A 231 11.09 6.70 5.37
CA VAL A 231 11.08 5.54 4.48
C VAL A 231 10.47 4.31 5.15
N GLY A 232 9.74 3.50 4.39
CA GLY A 232 9.03 2.35 4.93
C GLY A 232 8.60 1.31 3.89
N GLY A 233 8.05 0.21 4.39
CA GLY A 233 7.65 -0.99 3.64
C GLY A 233 7.01 -2.01 4.60
N PRO A 234 6.83 -3.29 4.23
CA PRO A 234 7.17 -3.91 2.97
C PRO A 234 6.10 -3.77 1.88
N ALA A 235 5.04 -2.99 2.13
CA ALA A 235 3.92 -2.79 1.21
C ALA A 235 3.23 -4.11 0.77
N THR A 236 3.27 -5.13 1.62
CA THR A 236 2.78 -6.47 1.29
C THR A 236 1.27 -6.56 1.30
N ALA A 237 0.71 -7.50 0.54
CA ALA A 237 -0.69 -7.88 0.68
C ALA A 237 -0.88 -8.75 1.94
N GLY A 238 -1.91 -8.46 2.73
CA GLY A 238 -2.38 -9.28 3.85
C GLY A 238 -1.44 -9.30 5.06
N ALA A 239 -0.74 -8.21 5.36
CA ALA A 239 0.24 -8.08 6.45
C ALA A 239 1.39 -9.12 6.41
N ALA A 240 1.62 -9.74 5.25
CA ALA A 240 2.69 -10.72 5.07
C ALA A 240 4.07 -10.08 5.32
N TRP A 241 5.02 -10.87 5.84
CA TRP A 241 6.42 -10.49 6.01
C TRP A 241 6.71 -9.36 7.00
N ILE A 242 5.72 -8.79 7.68
CA ILE A 242 5.94 -7.66 8.61
C ILE A 242 6.95 -8.01 9.72
N PRO A 243 6.83 -9.15 10.45
CA PRO A 243 7.82 -9.53 11.46
C PRO A 243 9.22 -9.76 10.88
N GLU A 244 9.32 -10.41 9.73
CA GLU A 244 10.58 -10.71 9.03
C GLU A 244 11.27 -9.43 8.56
N PHE A 245 10.49 -8.50 8.00
CA PHE A 245 10.95 -7.19 7.56
C PHE A 245 11.51 -6.35 8.72
N ILE A 246 10.77 -6.28 9.84
CA ILE A 246 11.23 -5.56 11.04
C ILE A 246 12.52 -6.19 11.57
N ARG A 247 12.56 -7.54 11.67
CA ARG A 247 13.77 -8.26 12.12
C ARG A 247 14.96 -7.98 11.22
N TYR A 248 14.77 -8.07 9.90
CA TYR A 248 15.82 -7.75 8.93
C TYR A 248 16.35 -6.33 9.11
N CYS A 249 15.46 -5.33 9.27
CA CYS A 249 15.87 -3.94 9.48
C CYS A 249 16.69 -3.77 10.77
N VAL A 250 16.29 -4.42 11.87
CA VAL A 250 17.03 -4.42 13.13
C VAL A 250 18.41 -5.05 12.97
N ASP A 251 18.47 -6.27 12.42
CA ASP A 251 19.71 -7.06 12.32
C ASP A 251 20.74 -6.40 11.40
N THR A 252 20.28 -5.80 10.30
CA THR A 252 21.14 -5.13 9.30
C THR A 252 21.34 -3.64 9.55
N LYS A 253 20.70 -3.09 10.59
CA LYS A 253 20.64 -1.64 10.86
C LYS A 253 20.17 -0.85 9.63
N THR A 254 19.24 -1.42 8.86
CA THR A 254 18.62 -0.72 7.75
C THR A 254 17.55 0.23 8.30
N PRO A 255 17.54 1.51 7.89
CA PRO A 255 16.56 2.48 8.38
C PRO A 255 15.13 2.09 8.02
N VAL A 256 14.20 2.32 8.96
CA VAL A 256 12.75 2.16 8.76
C VAL A 256 12.01 3.12 9.68
N ASP A 257 11.06 3.88 9.13
CA ASP A 257 10.28 4.88 9.86
C ASP A 257 8.79 4.49 9.97
N PHE A 258 8.30 3.63 9.08
CA PHE A 258 6.93 3.11 9.13
C PHE A 258 6.83 1.72 8.48
N ALA A 259 5.78 1.00 8.87
CA ALA A 259 5.36 -0.24 8.21
C ALA A 259 4.13 0.03 7.32
N SER A 260 4.03 -0.66 6.19
CA SER A 260 2.87 -0.59 5.29
C SER A 260 2.44 -1.96 4.77
N THR A 261 1.13 -2.11 4.58
CA THR A 261 0.49 -3.31 4.04
C THR A 261 -0.88 -2.96 3.43
N HIS A 262 -1.35 -3.79 2.50
CA HIS A 262 -2.68 -3.72 1.93
C HIS A 262 -3.58 -4.84 2.45
N THR A 263 -4.83 -4.51 2.67
CA THR A 263 -5.84 -5.45 3.14
C THR A 263 -7.13 -5.24 2.39
N TYR A 264 -7.71 -6.34 1.94
CA TYR A 264 -8.96 -6.36 1.21
C TYR A 264 -9.87 -7.38 1.90
N GLY A 265 -11.09 -6.98 2.24
CA GLY A 265 -12.11 -7.87 2.81
C GLY A 265 -12.74 -8.76 1.74
N VAL A 266 -11.92 -9.49 0.98
CA VAL A 266 -12.33 -10.26 -0.21
C VAL A 266 -11.70 -11.64 -0.17
N ASP A 267 -12.49 -12.67 -0.49
CA ASP A 267 -12.01 -14.04 -0.62
C ASP A 267 -11.43 -14.30 -2.02
N VAL A 268 -11.91 -13.54 -3.03
CA VAL A 268 -11.48 -13.62 -4.43
C VAL A 268 -11.35 -12.22 -5.01
N GLY A 269 -10.36 -12.01 -5.88
CA GLY A 269 -10.19 -10.76 -6.63
C GLY A 269 -9.32 -9.71 -5.94
N PHE A 270 -8.56 -10.08 -4.90
CA PHE A 270 -7.51 -9.21 -4.33
C PHE A 270 -6.39 -8.89 -5.35
N LEU A 271 -6.20 -9.77 -6.33
CA LEU A 271 -5.42 -9.53 -7.55
C LEU A 271 -6.21 -10.06 -8.76
N ASP A 272 -6.79 -9.16 -9.55
CA ASP A 272 -7.51 -9.46 -10.80
C ASP A 272 -7.01 -8.57 -11.94
N GLU A 273 -5.79 -8.85 -12.39
CA GLU A 273 -5.09 -8.06 -13.42
C GLU A 273 -5.92 -7.85 -14.70
N PHE A 274 -6.77 -8.80 -15.06
CA PHE A 274 -7.56 -8.77 -16.30
C PHE A 274 -9.04 -8.42 -16.09
N GLY A 275 -9.46 -8.17 -14.84
CA GLY A 275 -10.85 -7.84 -14.49
C GLY A 275 -11.87 -8.94 -14.81
N GLY A 276 -11.42 -10.19 -14.96
CA GLY A 276 -12.24 -11.29 -15.44
C GLY A 276 -12.82 -12.17 -14.34
N ARG A 277 -12.29 -12.10 -13.12
CA ARG A 277 -12.72 -12.96 -12.00
C ARG A 277 -13.80 -12.30 -11.14
N GLY A 278 -13.78 -10.98 -11.06
CA GLY A 278 -14.65 -10.22 -10.15
C GLY A 278 -14.24 -10.37 -8.69
N THR A 279 -14.91 -9.61 -7.82
CA THR A 279 -14.59 -9.55 -6.39
C THR A 279 -15.64 -10.29 -5.58
N VAL A 280 -15.22 -11.24 -4.74
CA VAL A 280 -16.09 -11.91 -3.78
C VAL A 280 -15.76 -11.37 -2.40
N LEU A 281 -16.69 -10.62 -1.80
CA LEU A 281 -16.51 -10.07 -0.45
C LEU A 281 -16.44 -11.20 0.57
N SER A 282 -15.48 -11.11 1.48
CA SER A 282 -15.34 -12.05 2.58
C SER A 282 -16.50 -11.89 3.56
N ARG A 283 -17.03 -13.02 4.05
CA ARG A 283 -18.02 -13.03 5.15
C ARG A 283 -17.35 -12.95 6.52
N ASN A 284 -16.02 -13.04 6.59
CA ASN A 284 -15.28 -12.93 7.82
C ASN A 284 -15.21 -11.45 8.25
N PRO A 285 -15.77 -11.06 9.42
CA PRO A 285 -15.69 -9.68 9.91
C PRO A 285 -14.25 -9.22 10.17
N ASP A 286 -13.32 -10.16 10.36
CA ASP A 286 -11.89 -9.92 10.61
C ASP A 286 -11.03 -10.07 9.33
N SER A 287 -11.65 -10.05 8.14
CA SER A 287 -10.95 -10.19 6.85
C SER A 287 -10.05 -9.00 6.50
N VAL A 288 -10.22 -7.87 7.17
CA VAL A 288 -9.38 -6.68 7.04
C VAL A 288 -8.53 -6.56 8.30
N VAL A 289 -7.22 -6.59 8.12
CA VAL A 289 -6.24 -6.44 9.20
C VAL A 289 -5.67 -5.01 9.14
N GLY A 290 -5.59 -4.33 10.29
CA GLY A 290 -5.11 -2.95 10.40
C GLY A 290 -4.18 -2.78 11.58
#